data_AF-A0A7S2BCB2-F1
#
_entry.id   AF-A0A7S2BCB2-F1
#
_cell.length_a   1.000
_cell.length_b   1.000
_cell.length_c   1.000
_cell.angle_alpha   90.00
_cell.angle_beta   90.00
_cell.angle_gamma   90.00
#
_symmetry.space_group_name_H-M   'P 1'
#
loop_
_entity.id
_entity.type
_entity.pdbx_description
1 polymer ?
#
loop_
_entity_poly.entity_id
_entity_poly.type
_entity_poly.pdbx_seq_one_letter_code
_entity_poly.pdbx_strand_id
1 'polypeptide(L)'
;EMSASLQVKASTATGRQRGDVFNSDMHRDVSACLTHLGVEHENGVLCGPYLLDIVAVDMENPAKRIVYEINCPHHYYEGTKVLTSEKRLRHRMLGRLSQKLHMVNAEDWRPLTAAQKMTFILKMQQARQDENSKDAKQQAAANTMRAPLPVLKLESVKSPDKATLKLKSVRDLNAPIRVPVPPSQRNRQALSAR
;
A
#
# COMPACT_ATOMS: atom_id res chain seq x y z
N GLU A 1 8.78 -18.71 22.74
CA GLU A 1 8.05 -17.48 23.10
C GLU A 1 9.03 -16.30 23.08
N MET A 2 8.97 -15.43 22.07
CA MET A 2 9.80 -14.21 21.99
C MET A 2 9.02 -13.11 21.23
N SER A 3 7.98 -12.55 21.86
CA SER A 3 7.08 -11.61 21.16
C SER A 3 6.53 -10.46 22.04
N ALA A 4 7.32 -9.92 22.97
CA ALA A 4 6.90 -8.75 23.75
C ALA A 4 7.94 -7.61 23.78
N SER A 5 9.23 -7.92 23.65
CA SER A 5 10.30 -6.94 23.90
C SER A 5 10.56 -5.95 22.74
N LEU A 6 9.99 -6.17 21.56
CA LEU A 6 10.16 -5.27 20.41
C LEU A 6 9.08 -4.18 20.32
N GLN A 7 7.94 -4.31 21.00
CA GLN A 7 6.85 -3.32 20.93
C GLN A 7 7.03 -2.14 21.90
N VAL A 8 7.83 -2.27 22.95
CA VAL A 8 7.96 -1.23 23.98
C VAL A 8 8.80 -0.03 23.52
N LYS A 9 9.66 -0.17 22.52
CA LYS A 9 10.54 0.93 22.06
C LYS A 9 9.90 1.88 21.05
N ALA A 10 8.69 1.61 20.58
CA ALA A 10 8.07 2.38 19.51
C ALA A 10 7.19 3.56 19.98
N SER A 11 6.96 3.71 21.29
CA SER A 11 5.90 4.60 21.80
C SER A 11 6.36 5.87 22.52
N THR A 12 7.65 6.17 22.58
CA THR A 12 8.14 7.40 23.24
C THR A 12 9.33 7.98 22.51
N ALA A 13 9.12 9.07 21.77
CA ALA A 13 9.98 10.26 21.78
C ALA A 13 9.61 11.22 20.64
N THR A 14 8.85 12.24 20.99
CA THR A 14 8.98 13.57 20.41
C THR A 14 10.44 14.02 20.49
N GLY A 15 11.11 14.12 19.34
CA GLY A 15 12.33 14.92 19.17
C GLY A 15 13.65 14.23 19.50
N ARG A 16 14.46 14.04 18.44
CA ARG A 16 15.90 13.73 18.40
C ARG A 16 16.30 12.32 18.86
N GLN A 17 16.85 11.57 17.90
CA GLN A 17 17.32 10.17 17.97
C GLN A 17 16.18 9.14 17.89
N ARG A 18 15.58 9.03 16.70
CA ARG A 18 14.95 7.77 16.29
C ARG A 18 16.09 6.75 16.22
N GLY A 19 16.21 5.89 17.22
CA GLY A 19 17.17 4.79 17.17
C GLY A 19 16.82 3.90 15.98
N ASP A 20 17.79 3.61 15.12
CA ASP A 20 17.57 2.70 14.00
C ASP A 20 17.16 1.33 14.53
N VAL A 21 15.95 0.88 14.15
CA VAL A 21 15.44 -0.44 14.53
C VAL A 21 15.80 -1.43 13.43
N PHE A 22 16.87 -2.20 13.66
CA PHE A 22 17.28 -3.27 12.76
C PHE A 22 16.73 -4.61 13.22
N ASN A 23 16.05 -5.31 12.31
CA ASN A 23 15.49 -6.65 12.56
C ASN A 23 16.49 -7.79 12.25
N SER A 24 17.56 -7.52 11.49
CA SER A 24 18.57 -8.52 11.11
C SER A 24 19.85 -7.88 10.54
N ASP A 25 20.91 -8.66 10.39
CA ASP A 25 22.14 -8.21 9.69
C ASP A 25 21.87 -7.85 8.23
N MET A 26 20.97 -8.58 7.57
CA MET A 26 20.54 -8.26 6.21
C MET A 26 19.82 -6.92 6.15
N HIS A 27 19.02 -6.59 7.18
CA HIS A 27 18.41 -5.27 7.30
C HIS A 27 19.47 -4.18 7.37
N ARG A 28 20.45 -4.34 8.27
CA ARG A 28 21.56 -3.40 8.41
C ARG A 28 22.35 -3.21 7.12
N ASP A 29 22.59 -4.30 6.38
CA ASP A 29 23.34 -4.29 5.12
C ASP A 29 22.59 -3.56 4.00
N VAL A 30 21.27 -3.77 3.87
CA VAL A 30 20.43 -3.03 2.91
C VAL A 30 20.39 -1.54 3.26
N SER A 31 20.21 -1.20 4.54
CA SER A 31 20.24 0.19 5.02
C SER A 31 21.59 0.84 4.74
N ALA A 32 22.71 0.16 4.99
CA ALA A 32 24.04 0.65 4.66
C ALA A 32 24.21 0.91 3.15
N CYS A 33 23.72 0.00 2.30
CA CYS A 33 23.74 0.20 0.85
C CYS A 33 22.95 1.46 0.43
N LEU A 34 21.77 1.69 1.01
CA LEU A 34 20.97 2.89 0.75
C LEU A 34 21.69 4.18 1.21
N THR A 35 22.32 4.15 2.40
CA THR A 35 23.15 5.26 2.90
C THR A 35 24.30 5.57 1.94
N HIS A 36 25.00 4.54 1.45
CA HIS A 36 26.12 4.71 0.52
C HIS A 36 25.68 5.27 -0.84
N LEU A 37 24.47 4.96 -1.28
CA LEU A 37 23.88 5.54 -2.50
C LEU A 37 23.36 6.97 -2.31
N GLY A 38 23.45 7.53 -1.09
CA GLY A 38 22.94 8.86 -0.78
C GLY A 38 21.40 8.94 -0.74
N VAL A 39 20.73 7.79 -0.56
CA VAL A 39 19.26 7.74 -0.49
C VAL A 39 18.83 7.91 0.97
N GLU A 40 18.09 8.99 1.23
CA GLU A 40 17.48 9.23 2.54
C GLU A 40 16.44 8.15 2.84
N HIS A 41 16.58 7.50 3.99
CA HIS A 41 15.67 6.45 4.43
C HIS A 41 15.51 6.44 5.95
N GLU A 42 14.38 5.88 6.38
CA GLU A 42 14.04 5.67 7.79
C GLU A 42 13.89 4.17 8.04
N ASN A 43 14.54 3.67 9.09
CA ASN A 43 14.41 2.29 9.53
C ASN A 43 13.29 2.16 10.58
N GLY A 44 12.50 1.09 10.54
CA GLY A 44 11.50 0.81 11.58
C GLY A 44 10.34 1.81 11.62
N VAL A 45 9.70 2.08 10.48
CA VAL A 45 8.59 3.05 10.42
C VAL A 45 7.27 2.38 10.76
N LEU A 46 6.51 2.93 11.72
CA LEU A 46 5.19 2.43 12.07
C LEU A 46 4.17 2.71 10.96
N CYS A 47 3.48 1.66 10.51
CA CYS A 47 2.37 1.70 9.57
C CYS A 47 1.18 0.92 10.17
N GLY A 48 0.36 1.61 10.96
CA GLY A 48 -0.73 0.99 11.71
C GLY A 48 -0.18 -0.03 12.71
N PRO A 49 -0.65 -1.30 12.70
CA PRO A 49 -0.16 -2.34 13.61
C PRO A 49 1.17 -2.97 13.16
N TYR A 50 1.70 -2.58 12.00
CA TYR A 50 2.92 -3.16 11.42
C TYR A 50 4.09 -2.18 11.49
N LEU A 51 5.28 -2.68 11.82
CA LEU A 51 6.54 -1.95 11.69
C LEU A 51 7.16 -2.27 10.33
N LEU A 52 7.30 -1.28 9.44
CA LEU A 52 7.96 -1.42 8.15
C LEU A 52 9.48 -1.50 8.37
N ASP A 53 10.16 -2.33 7.58
CA ASP A 53 11.60 -2.52 7.72
C ASP A 53 12.36 -1.24 7.33
N ILE A 54 12.32 -0.84 6.05
CA ILE A 54 12.98 0.39 5.58
C ILE A 54 12.02 1.19 4.69
N VAL A 55 11.96 2.50 4.91
CA VAL A 55 11.19 3.44 4.07
C VAL A 55 12.13 4.48 3.50
N ALA A 56 12.38 4.40 2.19
CA ALA A 56 13.20 5.35 1.46
C ALA A 56 12.36 6.46 0.83
N VAL A 57 12.94 7.66 0.74
CA VAL A 57 12.37 8.79 0.00
C VAL A 57 12.74 8.63 -1.47
N ASP A 58 11.78 8.89 -2.36
CA ASP A 58 12.04 8.94 -3.79
C ASP A 58 12.69 10.29 -4.17
N MET A 59 13.83 10.25 -4.86
CA MET A 59 14.57 11.45 -5.27
C MET A 59 13.84 12.28 -6.34
N GLU A 60 13.03 11.65 -7.20
CA GLU A 60 12.26 12.37 -8.22
C GLU A 60 10.97 12.97 -7.65
N ASN A 61 10.37 12.28 -6.68
CA ASN A 61 9.09 12.67 -6.10
C ASN A 61 9.07 12.45 -4.59
N PRO A 62 9.44 13.44 -3.76
CA PRO A 62 9.54 13.28 -2.31
C PRO A 62 8.20 12.98 -1.63
N ALA A 63 7.07 13.20 -2.32
CA ALA A 63 5.75 12.83 -1.80
C ALA A 63 5.50 11.31 -1.85
N LYS A 64 6.23 10.58 -2.70
CA LYS A 64 6.15 9.12 -2.81
C LYS A 64 7.28 8.49 -2.00
N ARG A 65 6.92 7.49 -1.21
CA ARG A 65 7.85 6.70 -0.41
C ARG A 65 7.98 5.30 -1.02
N ILE A 66 9.19 4.76 -0.95
CA ILE A 66 9.51 3.42 -1.41
C ILE A 66 9.76 2.57 -0.17
N VAL A 67 8.94 1.52 0.01
CA VAL A 67 9.04 0.66 1.19
C VAL A 67 9.78 -0.61 0.81
N TYR A 68 10.87 -0.89 1.50
CA TYR A 68 11.60 -2.14 1.40
C TYR A 68 11.22 -3.06 2.55
N GLU A 69 10.80 -4.28 2.21
CA GLU A 69 10.50 -5.35 3.16
C GLU A 69 11.55 -6.44 3.03
N ILE A 70 12.11 -6.86 4.15
CA ILE A 70 13.31 -7.67 4.20
C ILE A 70 12.92 -9.09 4.59
N ASN A 71 13.11 -10.01 3.64
CA ASN A 71 12.82 -11.42 3.83
C ASN A 71 14.09 -12.14 4.26
N CYS A 72 14.37 -12.09 5.56
CA CYS A 72 15.44 -12.82 6.22
C CYS A 72 15.31 -14.35 6.02
N PRO A 73 16.41 -15.12 6.14
CA PRO A 73 16.38 -16.58 5.99
C PRO A 73 15.39 -17.29 6.91
N HIS A 74 15.20 -16.81 8.13
CA HIS A 74 14.25 -17.38 9.10
C HIS A 74 12.78 -17.09 8.76
N HIS A 75 12.49 -16.27 7.74
CA HIS A 75 11.13 -16.04 7.26
C HIS A 75 10.64 -17.12 6.28
N TYR A 76 11.51 -18.06 5.89
CA TYR A 76 11.20 -19.16 4.99
C TYR A 76 11.03 -20.47 5.77
N TYR A 77 10.24 -21.41 5.24
CA TYR A 77 10.25 -22.77 5.78
C TYR A 77 11.60 -23.41 5.49
N GLU A 78 12.10 -24.18 6.45
CA GLU A 78 13.40 -24.84 6.38
C GLU A 78 13.56 -25.66 5.10
N GLY A 79 14.69 -25.48 4.41
CA GLY A 79 14.99 -26.17 3.16
C GLY A 79 14.15 -25.74 1.95
N THR A 80 13.30 -24.72 2.08
CA THR A 80 12.46 -24.23 0.98
C THR A 80 12.67 -22.75 0.70
N LYS A 81 12.24 -22.34 -0.49
CA LYS A 81 12.14 -20.93 -0.90
C LYS A 81 10.76 -20.34 -0.60
N VAL A 82 9.94 -21.06 0.17
CA VAL A 82 8.56 -20.68 0.46
C VAL A 82 8.52 -19.87 1.75
N LEU A 83 8.01 -18.65 1.65
CA LEU A 83 7.77 -17.81 2.81
C LEU A 83 6.76 -18.45 3.77
N THR A 84 7.00 -18.27 5.07
CA THR A 84 6.07 -18.64 6.14
C THR A 84 4.68 -18.03 5.92
N SER A 85 3.65 -18.73 6.39
CA SER A 85 2.25 -18.26 6.28
C SER A 85 2.05 -16.88 6.91
N GLU A 86 2.73 -16.62 8.03
CA GLU A 86 2.75 -15.33 8.73
C GLU A 86 3.31 -14.21 7.85
N LYS A 87 4.51 -14.39 7.28
CA LYS A 87 5.14 -13.37 6.42
C LYS A 87 4.32 -13.14 5.15
N ARG A 88 3.75 -14.20 4.55
CA ARG A 88 2.82 -14.09 3.41
C ARG A 88 1.55 -13.31 3.76
N LEU A 89 0.99 -13.56 4.95
CA LEU A 89 -0.17 -12.81 5.44
C LEU A 89 0.18 -11.33 5.61
N ARG A 90 1.31 -11.04 6.24
CA ARG A 90 1.82 -9.68 6.42
C ARG A 90 1.97 -8.94 5.08
N HIS A 91 2.62 -9.54 4.08
CA HIS A 91 2.77 -8.92 2.76
C HIS A 91 1.42 -8.59 2.11
N ARG A 92 0.44 -9.50 2.23
CA ARG A 92 -0.91 -9.28 1.73
C ARG A 92 -1.64 -8.17 2.48
N MET A 93 -1.44 -8.03 3.78
CA MET A 93 -2.04 -6.94 4.57
C MET A 93 -1.41 -5.60 4.24
N LEU A 94 -0.08 -5.53 4.15
CA LEU A 94 0.64 -4.32 3.74
C LEU A 94 0.28 -3.89 2.31
N GLY A 95 0.13 -4.84 1.38
CA GLY A 95 -0.35 -4.53 0.02
C GLY A 95 -1.77 -3.97 -0.03
N ARG A 96 -2.64 -4.33 0.94
CA ARG A 96 -3.99 -3.75 1.08
C ARG A 96 -3.98 -2.34 1.68
N LEU A 97 -2.93 -1.97 2.39
CA LEU A 97 -2.72 -0.61 2.91
C LEU A 97 -2.16 0.34 1.84
N SER A 98 -2.26 -0.03 0.55
CA SER A 98 -1.75 0.71 -0.59
C SER A 98 -0.24 1.01 -0.53
N GLN A 99 0.50 0.26 0.28
CA GLN A 99 1.95 0.33 0.33
C GLN A 99 2.51 -0.54 -0.79
N LYS A 100 3.32 0.05 -1.67
CA LYS A 100 4.03 -0.70 -2.71
C LYS A 100 5.31 -1.24 -2.09
N LEU A 101 5.28 -2.52 -1.75
CA LEU A 101 6.35 -3.22 -1.05
C LEU A 101 7.38 -3.77 -2.03
N HIS A 102 8.64 -3.46 -1.77
CA HIS A 102 9.79 -4.02 -2.45
C HIS A 102 10.41 -5.10 -1.58
N MET A 103 10.17 -6.35 -1.96
CA MET A 103 10.67 -7.50 -1.21
C MET A 103 12.12 -7.75 -1.58
N VAL A 104 13.02 -7.69 -0.61
CA VAL A 104 14.41 -8.11 -0.73
C VAL A 104 14.53 -9.51 -0.12
N ASN A 105 14.71 -10.51 -0.98
CA ASN A 105 14.80 -11.90 -0.56
C ASN A 105 16.23 -12.28 -0.16
N ALA A 106 16.37 -13.04 0.93
CA ALA A 106 17.67 -13.53 1.36
C ALA A 106 18.38 -14.40 0.32
N GLU A 107 17.63 -15.15 -0.47
CA GLU A 107 18.18 -15.97 -1.56
C GLU A 107 18.88 -15.12 -2.61
N ASP A 108 18.24 -14.03 -3.04
CA ASP A 108 18.79 -13.11 -4.04
C ASP A 108 19.91 -12.25 -3.45
N TRP A 109 19.82 -11.90 -2.16
CA TRP A 109 20.73 -10.96 -1.51
C TRP A 109 22.06 -11.57 -1.06
N ARG A 110 22.01 -12.78 -0.47
CA ARG A 110 23.19 -13.43 0.14
C ARG A 110 24.35 -13.71 -0.82
N PRO A 111 24.15 -14.21 -2.05
CA PRO A 111 25.25 -14.54 -2.94
C PRO A 111 25.91 -13.30 -3.57
N LEU A 112 25.32 -12.11 -3.42
CA LEU A 112 25.83 -10.89 -4.04
C LEU A 112 27.05 -10.35 -3.30
N THR A 113 28.04 -9.90 -4.06
CA THR A 113 29.16 -9.09 -3.53
C THR A 113 28.67 -7.69 -3.14
N ALA A 114 29.47 -6.95 -2.36
CA ALA A 114 29.11 -5.59 -1.94
C ALA A 114 28.78 -4.66 -3.12
N ALA A 115 29.58 -4.70 -4.20
CA ALA A 115 29.30 -3.92 -5.41
C ALA A 115 27.99 -4.36 -6.09
N GLN A 116 27.75 -5.67 -6.19
CA GLN A 116 26.52 -6.20 -6.77
C GLN A 116 25.27 -5.84 -5.95
N LYS A 117 25.37 -5.81 -4.62
CA LYS A 117 24.29 -5.37 -3.73
C LYS A 117 23.89 -3.92 -4.00
N MET A 118 24.88 -3.02 -4.15
CA MET A 118 24.62 -1.64 -4.51
C MET A 118 23.92 -1.53 -5.87
N THR A 119 24.40 -2.24 -6.89
CA THR A 119 23.75 -2.28 -8.21
C THR A 119 22.33 -2.84 -8.14
N PHE A 120 22.11 -3.86 -7.32
CA PHE A 120 20.81 -4.49 -7.12
C PHE A 120 19.80 -3.50 -6.52
N ILE A 121 20.18 -2.81 -5.43
CA ILE A 121 19.34 -1.78 -4.81
C ILE A 121 19.10 -0.61 -5.77
N LEU A 122 20.14 -0.14 -6.45
CA LEU A 122 20.01 0.96 -7.42
C LEU A 122 19.03 0.60 -8.54
N LYS A 123 19.11 -0.62 -9.08
CA LYS A 123 18.17 -1.11 -10.10
C LYS A 123 16.75 -1.18 -9.58
N MET A 124 16.55 -1.67 -8.35
CA MET A 124 15.24 -1.71 -7.71
C MET A 124 14.66 -0.31 -7.49
N GLN A 125 15.48 0.63 -7.00
CA GLN A 125 15.11 2.02 -6.82
C GLN A 125 14.71 2.65 -8.16
N GLN A 126 15.55 2.56 -9.20
CA GLN A 126 15.26 3.14 -10.52
C GLN A 126 13.96 2.60 -11.12
N ALA A 127 13.78 1.27 -11.10
CA ALA A 127 12.55 0.66 -11.61
C ALA A 127 11.31 1.22 -10.91
N ARG A 128 11.44 1.54 -9.61
CA ARG A 128 10.35 2.08 -8.83
C ARG A 128 10.09 3.56 -9.11
N GLN A 129 11.13 4.34 -9.30
CA GLN A 129 11.01 5.75 -9.69
C GLN A 129 10.32 5.85 -11.06
N ASP A 130 10.71 5.00 -12.01
CA ASP A 130 10.08 4.94 -13.33
C ASP A 130 8.58 4.61 -13.24
N GLU A 131 8.18 3.67 -12.39
CA GLU A 131 6.77 3.36 -12.12
C GLU A 131 6.04 4.53 -11.47
N ASN A 132 6.66 5.17 -10.47
CA ASN A 132 6.10 6.31 -9.78
C ASN A 132 5.88 7.50 -10.73
N SER A 133 6.81 7.72 -11.66
CA SER A 133 6.74 8.75 -12.69
C SER A 133 5.67 8.42 -13.75
N LYS A 134 5.48 7.15 -14.11
CA LYS A 134 4.36 6.71 -14.97
C LYS A 134 3.00 6.92 -14.30
N ASP A 135 2.86 6.52 -13.04
CA ASP A 135 1.62 6.71 -12.27
C ASP A 135 1.26 8.19 -12.15
N ALA A 136 2.26 9.05 -11.92
CA ALA A 136 2.04 10.50 -11.84
C ALA A 136 1.57 11.10 -13.17
N LYS A 137 2.16 10.68 -14.29
CA LYS A 137 1.74 11.09 -15.65
C LYS A 137 0.30 10.63 -15.96
N GLN A 138 -0.04 9.39 -15.60
CA GLN A 138 -1.40 8.87 -15.78
C GLN A 138 -2.42 9.62 -14.92
N GLN A 139 -2.08 9.92 -13.66
CA GLN A 139 -2.94 10.70 -12.77
C GLN A 139 -3.13 12.13 -13.27
N ALA A 140 -2.07 12.78 -13.78
CA ALA A 140 -2.16 14.10 -14.39
C ALA A 140 -3.09 14.08 -15.63
N ALA A 141 -2.92 13.12 -16.53
CA ALA A 141 -3.78 12.97 -17.70
C ALA A 141 -5.25 12.73 -17.34
N ALA A 142 -5.51 11.89 -16.34
CA ALA A 142 -6.87 11.63 -15.83
C ALA A 142 -7.51 12.89 -15.24
N ASN A 143 -6.73 13.72 -14.53
CA ASN A 143 -7.20 14.99 -13.99
C ASN A 143 -7.51 16.01 -15.10
N THR A 144 -6.71 16.06 -16.17
CA THR A 144 -6.99 16.92 -17.33
C THR A 144 -8.27 16.52 -18.05
N MET A 145 -8.57 15.22 -18.16
CA MET A 145 -9.83 14.75 -18.75
C MET A 145 -11.06 15.00 -17.88
N ARG A 146 -10.87 15.24 -16.57
CA ARG A 146 -11.90 15.67 -15.62
C ARG A 146 -11.99 17.20 -15.51
N ALA A 147 -11.54 17.95 -16.51
CA ALA A 147 -11.79 19.39 -16.57
C ALA A 147 -13.28 19.67 -16.29
N PRO A 148 -13.59 20.72 -15.50
CA PRO A 148 -14.97 21.05 -15.19
C PRO A 148 -15.73 21.20 -16.49
N LEU A 149 -16.89 20.55 -16.59
CA LEU A 149 -17.83 20.80 -17.70
C LEU A 149 -17.94 22.32 -17.87
N PRO A 150 -17.86 22.84 -19.11
CA PRO A 150 -18.06 24.26 -19.33
C PRO A 150 -19.37 24.62 -18.65
N VAL A 151 -19.29 25.50 -17.65
CA VAL A 151 -20.47 26.07 -16.99
C VAL A 151 -21.25 26.70 -18.12
N LEU A 152 -22.31 26.01 -18.56
CA LEU A 152 -23.28 26.58 -19.48
C LEU A 152 -23.73 27.87 -18.79
N LYS A 153 -23.35 29.02 -19.35
CA LYS A 153 -23.92 30.30 -18.95
C LYS A 153 -25.41 30.14 -19.14
N LEU A 154 -26.12 29.94 -18.04
CA LEU A 154 -27.57 29.96 -18.01
C LEU A 154 -27.94 31.40 -18.38
N GLU A 155 -28.20 31.64 -19.66
CA GLU A 155 -28.79 32.90 -20.08
C GLU A 155 -30.06 33.09 -19.24
N SER A 156 -30.15 34.26 -18.61
CA SER A 156 -31.26 34.60 -17.73
C SER A 156 -32.54 34.60 -18.55
N VAL A 157 -33.26 33.49 -18.55
CA VAL A 157 -34.62 33.42 -19.07
C VAL A 157 -35.47 34.27 -18.14
N LYS A 158 -35.92 35.39 -18.71
CA LYS A 158 -36.91 36.31 -18.19
C LYS A 158 -38.05 35.52 -17.56
N SER A 159 -38.29 35.77 -16.27
CA SER A 159 -39.33 35.13 -15.45
C SER A 159 -40.70 35.14 -16.12
N PRO A 160 -41.33 33.97 -16.34
CA PRO A 160 -42.76 33.85 -16.48
C PRO A 160 -43.38 33.50 -15.12
N ASP A 161 -44.61 33.98 -14.97
CA ASP A 161 -45.36 34.10 -13.75
C ASP A 161 -45.59 32.82 -12.94
N LYS A 162 -45.85 33.06 -11.66
CA LYS A 162 -46.31 32.16 -10.60
C LYS A 162 -47.22 31.03 -11.11
N ALA A 163 -46.66 29.84 -11.31
CA ALA A 163 -47.41 28.60 -11.40
C ALA A 163 -47.15 27.76 -10.14
N THR A 164 -48.22 27.57 -9.38
CA THR A 164 -48.30 26.84 -8.12
C THR A 164 -47.92 25.36 -8.31
N LEU A 165 -46.68 25.00 -7.95
CA LEU A 165 -46.24 23.61 -7.92
C LEU A 165 -46.88 22.87 -6.75
N LYS A 166 -47.96 22.12 -7.02
CA LYS A 166 -48.49 21.12 -6.08
C LYS A 166 -47.47 19.98 -5.96
N LEU A 167 -46.78 19.91 -4.82
CA LEU A 167 -46.05 18.71 -4.42
C LEU A 167 -47.04 17.54 -4.32
N LYS A 168 -46.97 16.59 -5.25
CA LYS A 168 -47.54 15.26 -5.05
C LYS A 168 -46.64 14.51 -4.08
N SER A 169 -47.13 14.34 -2.85
CA SER A 169 -46.60 13.43 -1.83
C SER A 169 -46.50 12.02 -2.42
N VAL A 170 -45.29 11.57 -2.72
CA VAL A 170 -44.99 10.17 -3.02
C VAL A 170 -44.84 9.43 -1.69
N ARG A 171 -45.97 8.97 -1.14
CA ARG A 171 -45.98 7.83 -0.22
C ARG A 171 -46.19 6.62 -1.10
N ASP A 172 -45.12 5.85 -1.34
CA ASP A 172 -45.15 4.42 -1.63
C ASP A 172 -43.72 3.94 -1.93
N LEU A 173 -42.96 3.73 -0.86
CA LEU A 173 -41.75 2.91 -0.87
C LEU A 173 -41.89 1.86 0.23
N ASN A 174 -42.81 0.93 0.00
CA ASN A 174 -42.91 -0.30 0.79
C ASN A 174 -42.66 -1.51 -0.14
N ALA A 175 -41.53 -1.47 -0.84
CA ALA A 175 -41.00 -2.64 -1.52
C ALA A 175 -39.94 -3.29 -0.61
N PRO A 176 -40.07 -4.57 -0.24
CA PRO A 176 -39.07 -5.24 0.57
C PRO A 176 -37.74 -5.32 -0.19
N ILE A 177 -36.68 -4.82 0.46
CA ILE A 177 -35.30 -4.86 -0.02
C ILE A 177 -34.91 -6.34 -0.19
N ARG A 178 -34.79 -6.80 -1.44
CA ARG A 178 -34.21 -8.12 -1.74
C ARG A 178 -32.71 -8.07 -1.55
N VAL A 179 -32.24 -8.62 -0.43
CA VAL A 179 -30.81 -8.86 -0.19
C VAL A 179 -30.36 -10.04 -1.07
N PRO A 180 -29.34 -9.88 -1.93
CA PRO A 180 -28.83 -11.00 -2.72
C PRO A 180 -28.18 -12.05 -1.83
N VAL A 181 -28.57 -13.30 -2.00
CA VAL A 181 -28.07 -14.45 -1.23
C VAL A 181 -26.60 -14.71 -1.58
N PRO A 182 -25.71 -14.87 -0.58
CA PRO A 182 -24.30 -15.16 -0.81
C PRO A 182 -24.10 -16.55 -1.47
N PRO A 183 -23.06 -16.70 -2.31
CA PRO A 183 -22.83 -17.90 -3.12
C PRO A 183 -22.56 -19.20 -2.33
N SER A 184 -22.40 -19.13 -1.01
CA SER A 184 -22.16 -20.30 -0.15
C SER A 184 -23.40 -21.17 0.11
N GLN A 185 -24.61 -20.73 -0.27
CA GLN A 185 -25.85 -21.50 -0.01
C GLN A 185 -26.47 -22.19 -1.23
N ARG A 186 -25.88 -22.07 -2.43
CA ARG A 186 -26.49 -22.58 -3.68
C ARG A 186 -26.56 -24.11 -3.78
N ASN A 187 -25.75 -24.84 -3.01
CA ASN A 187 -25.60 -26.31 -3.17
C ASN A 187 -26.50 -27.16 -2.26
N ARG A 188 -27.33 -26.59 -1.39
CA ARG A 188 -28.18 -27.39 -0.48
C ARG A 188 -29.60 -27.67 -0.96
N GLN A 189 -30.08 -27.00 -2.02
CA GLN A 189 -31.46 -27.20 -2.51
C GLN A 189 -31.59 -28.22 -3.66
N ALA A 190 -30.49 -28.75 -4.18
CA ALA A 190 -30.52 -29.76 -5.25
C ALA A 190 -30.66 -31.22 -4.75
N LEU A 191 -30.76 -31.45 -3.43
CA LEU A 191 -30.70 -32.80 -2.82
C LEU A 191 -31.99 -33.25 -2.13
N SER A 192 -33.10 -32.50 -2.21
CA SER A 192 -34.40 -32.92 -1.66
C SER A 192 -35.47 -33.24 -2.72
N ALA A 193 -35.06 -33.47 -3.96
CA ALA A 193 -35.95 -33.80 -5.08
C ALA A 193 -35.59 -35.14 -5.75
N ARG A 194 -35.22 -36.13 -4.93
CA ARG A 194 -35.14 -37.53 -5.33
C ARG A 194 -35.76 -38.42 -4.27
#